data_AF-A0A0M8SFY7-F1
#
_entry.id   AF-A0A0M8SFY7-F1
#
_cell.length_a   1.000
_cell.length_b   1.000
_cell.length_c   1.000
_cell.angle_alpha   90.00
_cell.angle_beta   90.00
_cell.angle_gamma   90.00
#
_symmetry.space_group_name_H-M   'P 1'
#
loop_
_entity.id
_entity.type
_entity.pdbx_description
1 polymer ?
#
loop_
_entity_poly.entity_id
_entity_poly.type
_entity_poly.pdbx_seq_one_letter_code
_entity_poly.pdbx_strand_id
1 'polypeptide(L)' 'MVNDEGQHSLWPAFAQQPDGWKVALGEGPRDAALAFVEEHWTDMRPRSLREAAAQSS' A
#
# COMPACT_ATOMS: atom_id res chain seq x y z
N MET A 1 -3.09 -3.93 -2.86
CA MET A 1 -2.31 -4.54 -1.76
C MET A 1 -1.49 -3.49 -1.04
N VAL A 2 -1.13 -3.75 0.22
CA VAL A 2 -0.29 -2.87 1.05
C VAL A 2 0.78 -3.69 1.78
N ASN A 3 1.99 -3.14 1.96
CA ASN A 3 3.05 -3.76 2.74
C ASN A 3 3.22 -3.10 4.12
N ASP A 4 4.12 -3.63 4.96
CA ASP A 4 4.34 -3.10 6.31
C ASP A 4 4.99 -1.70 6.32
N GLU A 5 5.58 -1.25 5.20
CA GLU A 5 6.07 0.12 5.01
C GLU A 5 4.98 1.12 4.58
N GLY A 6 3.73 0.66 4.38
CA GLY A 6 2.60 1.48 3.95
C GLY A 6 2.57 1.79 2.45
N GLN A 7 3.36 1.07 1.65
CA GLN A 7 3.37 1.21 0.20
C GLN A 7 2.22 0.42 -0.42
N HIS A 8 1.60 0.98 -1.46
CA HIS A 8 0.49 0.34 -2.15
C HIS A 8 0.91 -0.22 -3.51
N SER A 9 0.32 -1.35 -3.89
CA SER A 9 0.54 -1.97 -5.20
C SER A 9 -0.75 -2.58 -5.74
N LEU A 10 -1.01 -2.40 -7.03
CA LEU A 10 -2.05 -3.14 -7.74
C LEU A 10 -1.53 -4.54 -8.00
N TRP A 11 -2.27 -5.55 -7.55
CA TRP A 11 -1.90 -6.95 -7.73
C TRP A 11 -3.05 -7.71 -8.38
N PRO A 12 -2.78 -8.54 -9.40
CA PRO A 12 -3.81 -9.36 -10.03
C PRO A 12 -4.32 -10.43 -9.07
N ALA A 13 -5.63 -10.62 -9.00
CA ALA A 13 -6.23 -11.61 -8.10
C ALA A 13 -5.89 -13.06 -8.44
N PHE A 14 -5.57 -13.33 -9.70
CA PHE A 14 -5.14 -14.66 -10.16
C PHE A 14 -3.68 -14.97 -9.82
N ALA A 15 -2.89 -13.97 -9.42
CA ALA A 15 -1.49 -14.15 -9.09
C ALA A 15 -1.34 -14.48 -7.60
N GLN A 16 -0.40 -15.37 -7.26
CA GLN A 16 -0.11 -15.69 -5.87
C GLN A 16 0.29 -14.43 -5.10
N GLN A 17 -0.21 -14.32 -3.87
CA GLN A 17 0.10 -13.22 -2.98
C GLN A 17 1.59 -13.27 -2.58
N PRO A 18 2.37 -12.19 -2.78
CA PRO A 18 3.75 -12.14 -2.31
C PRO A 18 3.81 -12.09 -0.78
N ASP A 19 4.86 -12.68 -0.21
CA ASP A 19 5.13 -12.57 1.24
C ASP A 19 5.33 -11.11 1.67
N GLY A 20 4.83 -10.77 2.86
CA GLY A 20 4.94 -9.41 3.41
C GLY A 20 3.95 -8.40 2.85
N TRP A 21 3.11 -8.79 1.88
CA TRP A 21 2.01 -7.97 1.39
C TRP A 21 0.67 -8.44 1.94
N LYS A 22 -0.27 -7.53 2.13
CA LYS A 22 -1.64 -7.80 2.60
C LYS A 22 -2.67 -7.20 1.65
N VAL A 23 -3.85 -7.80 1.59
CA VAL A 23 -4.97 -7.28 0.79
C VAL A 23 -5.56 -6.06 1.50
N ALA A 24 -5.45 -4.89 0.87
CA ALA A 24 -6.02 -3.63 1.35
C ALA A 24 -7.39 -3.32 0.71
N LEU A 25 -7.55 -3.77 -0.55
CA LEU A 25 -8.77 -3.71 -1.34
C LEU A 25 -8.95 -5.08 -2.00
N GLY A 26 -10.16 -5.63 -1.94
CA GLY A 26 -10.51 -6.90 -2.57
C GLY A 26 -10.52 -6.84 -4.10
N GLU A 27 -10.91 -7.93 -4.74
CA GLU A 27 -11.00 -8.02 -6.20
C GLU A 27 -11.99 -7.00 -6.77
N GLY A 28 -11.62 -6.36 -7.87
CA GLY A 28 -12.46 -5.35 -8.49
C GLY A 28 -11.87 -4.81 -9.80
N PRO A 29 -12.61 -3.93 -10.50
CA PRO A 29 -12.11 -3.29 -11.70
C PRO A 29 -10.88 -2.43 -11.40
N ARG A 30 -9.99 -2.31 -12.38
CA ARG A 30 -8.73 -1.56 -12.25
C ARG A 30 -8.94 -0.12 -11.80
N ASP A 31 -10.00 0.54 -12.26
CA ASP A 31 -10.29 1.93 -11.92
C ASP A 31 -10.62 2.10 -10.43
N ALA A 32 -11.34 1.15 -9.83
CA ALA A 32 -11.59 1.15 -8.39
C ALA A 32 -10.30 0.93 -7.59
N ALA A 33 -9.40 0.06 -8.08
CA ALA A 33 -8.10 -0.16 -7.46
C ALA A 33 -7.20 1.08 -7.54
N LEU A 34 -7.22 1.81 -8.65
CA LEU A 34 -6.49 3.07 -8.80
C LEU A 34 -7.04 4.17 -7.87
N ALA A 35 -8.36 4.37 -7.86
CA ALA A 35 -9.00 5.35 -6.98
C ALA A 35 -8.66 5.09 -5.51
N PHE A 36 -8.68 3.83 -5.08
CA PHE A 36 -8.28 3.45 -3.73
C PHE A 36 -6.83 3.85 -3.42
N VAL A 37 -5.89 3.58 -4.34
CA VAL A 37 -4.49 3.95 -4.15
C VAL A 37 -4.32 5.46 -4.09
N GLU A 38 -4.98 6.22 -4.95
CA GLU A 38 -4.93 7.69 -4.94
C GLU A 38 -5.49 8.27 -3.62
N GLU A 39 -6.57 7.71 -3.09
CA GLU A 39 -7.19 8.15 -1.84
C GLU A 39 -6.37 7.76 -0.60
N HIS A 40 -5.75 6.58 -0.59
CA HIS A 40 -5.13 6.01 0.62
C HIS A 40 -3.60 6.19 0.66
N TRP A 41 -2.93 6.38 -0.47
CA TRP A 41 -1.48 6.56 -0.53
C TRP A 41 -1.07 8.05 -0.52
N THR A 42 -1.59 8.81 0.43
CA THR A 42 -1.43 10.28 0.52
C THR A 42 -0.03 10.73 0.96
N ASP A 43 0.70 9.84 1.63
CA ASP A 43 2.10 10.04 1.97
C ASP A 43 2.89 8.84 1.42
N MET A 44 3.86 9.11 0.55
CA MET A 44 4.66 8.10 -0.13
C MET A 44 5.98 7.79 0.58
N ARG A 45 6.28 8.48 1.69
CA ARG A 45 7.49 8.19 2.48
C ARG A 45 7.36 6.81 3.12
N PRO A 46 8.40 5.95 3.06
CA PRO A 46 8.44 4.71 3.82
C PRO A 46 8.17 4.97 5.30
N ARG A 47 7.42 4.06 5.94
CA ARG A 47 7.11 4.13 7.38
C ARG A 47 8.35 4.38 8.23
N SER A 48 9.46 3.71 7.96
CA SER A 48 10.71 3.86 8.73
C SER A 48 11.28 5.28 8.66
N LEU A 49 11.13 5.99 7.53
CA LEU A 49 11.54 7.40 7.43
C LEU A 49 10.63 8.32 8.25
N ARG A 50 9.33 8.01 8.32
CA ARG A 50 8.40 8.79 9.18
C ARG A 50 8.72 8.60 10.65
N GLU A 51 8.96 7.37 11.07
CA GLU A 51 9.30 7.05 12.46
C GLU A 51 10.63 7.70 12.87
N ALA A 52 11.64 7.72 11.99
CA ALA A 52 12.91 8.39 12.23
C ALA A 52 12.76 9.92 12.38
N ALA A 53 11.92 10.56 11.55
CA ALA A 53 11.64 11.99 11.66
C ALA A 53 10.89 12.35 12.95
N ALA A 54 9.97 11.49 13.40
CA ALA A 54 9.21 11.69 14.64
C ALA A 54 10.05 11.51 15.91
N GLN A 55 11.06 10.61 15.89
CA GLN A 55 11.97 10.37 17.02
C GLN A 55 13.04 11.45 17.20
N SER A 56 13.18 12.36 16.24
CA SER A 56 14.19 13.42 16.25
C SER A 56 13.68 14.74 16.83
N SER A 57 12.52 14.74 17.52
CA SER A 57 11.89 15.92 18.15
C SER A 57 11.88 15.83 19.68
#